data_AF-A2DH06-F1
#
_entry.id   AF-A2DH06-F1
#
_cell.length_a   1.000
_cell.length_b   1.000
_cell.length_c   1.000
_cell.angle_alpha   90.00
_cell.angle_beta   90.00
_cell.angle_gamma   90.00
#
_symmetry.space_group_name_H-M   'P 1'
#
loop_
_entity.id
_entity.type
_entity.pdbx_description
1 polymer ?
#
loop_
_entity_poly.entity_id
_entity_poly.type
_entity_poly.pdbx_seq_one_letter_code
_entity_poly.pdbx_strand_id
1 'polypeptide(L)'
;MKNLIQNTKKNFNLLVGTAAEATGNKVTEDSPSYLKNSKNFEDLFYQTNELYTRLLKFYKDIHKVLAADGKCIELLAKCSNPENDENVGVFEASSVSLLSTFEIDNLKSVDENKPFRDLVLYRRKVHDCEKLKQARREAELLCNRAYLNSNTGAFDPEFSKAQIEFERCDRAFNDTVRNLLTRRDSIFGAVLNSILYASQTSLKDANVCVSKLKVEDTKP
;
A
#
# COMPACT_ATOMS: atom_id res chain seq x y z
N MET A 1 -21.85 -7.01 22.97
CA MET A 1 -22.13 -6.75 21.53
C MET A 1 -21.44 -7.71 20.57
N LYS A 2 -20.11 -7.90 20.60
CA LYS A 2 -19.40 -8.82 19.69
C LYS A 2 -19.92 -10.28 19.73
N ASN A 3 -20.19 -10.81 20.93
CA ASN A 3 -20.74 -12.16 21.12
C ASN A 3 -22.19 -12.31 20.62
N LEU A 4 -22.97 -11.23 20.65
CA LEU A 4 -24.35 -11.24 20.17
C LEU A 4 -24.36 -11.34 18.64
N ILE A 5 -23.56 -10.52 17.95
CA ILE A 5 -23.42 -10.54 16.49
C ILE A 5 -22.88 -11.90 16.00
N GLN A 6 -21.92 -12.49 16.71
CA GLN A 6 -21.41 -13.83 16.40
C GLN A 6 -22.47 -14.92 16.58
N ASN A 7 -23.23 -14.88 17.67
CA ASN A 7 -24.31 -15.84 17.91
C ASN A 7 -25.48 -15.67 16.93
N THR A 8 -25.82 -14.45 16.54
CA THR A 8 -26.86 -14.19 15.54
C THR A 8 -26.42 -14.67 14.15
N LYS A 9 -25.16 -14.42 13.75
CA LYS A 9 -24.60 -14.99 12.51
C LYS A 9 -24.59 -16.52 12.52
N LYS A 10 -24.18 -17.12 13.64
CA LYS A 10 -24.11 -18.58 13.78
C LYS A 10 -25.50 -19.21 13.70
N ASN A 11 -26.49 -18.62 14.38
CA ASN A 11 -27.87 -19.12 14.35
C ASN A 11 -28.54 -18.89 13.01
N PHE A 12 -28.27 -17.77 12.32
CA PHE A 12 -28.76 -17.50 10.97
C PHE A 12 -28.19 -18.52 9.98
N ASN A 13 -26.88 -18.75 9.98
CA ASN A 13 -26.25 -19.76 9.12
C ASN A 13 -26.76 -21.18 9.42
N LEU A 14 -27.06 -21.50 10.69
CA LEU A 14 -27.65 -22.79 11.06
C LEU A 14 -29.07 -22.95 10.51
N LEU A 15 -29.91 -21.92 10.62
CA LEU A 15 -31.31 -21.93 10.17
C LEU A 15 -31.39 -22.00 8.64
N VAL A 16 -30.51 -21.26 7.97
CA VAL A 16 -30.46 -21.17 6.51
C VAL A 16 -29.85 -22.48 5.97
N GLY A 17 -28.79 -23.01 6.59
CA GLY A 17 -28.18 -24.30 6.23
C GLY A 17 -29.12 -25.52 6.38
N THR A 18 -29.92 -25.58 7.46
CA THR A 18 -30.91 -26.66 7.64
C THR A 18 -32.08 -26.58 6.66
N ALA A 19 -32.49 -25.37 6.25
CA ALA A 19 -33.47 -25.20 5.19
C ALA A 19 -32.91 -25.57 3.80
N ALA A 20 -31.60 -25.39 3.58
CA ALA A 20 -30.87 -25.78 2.36
C ALA A 20 -30.74 -27.29 2.17
N GLU A 21 -30.38 -28.00 3.23
CA GLU A 21 -30.23 -29.46 3.20
C GLU A 21 -31.56 -30.18 2.92
N ALA A 22 -32.69 -29.61 3.33
CA ALA A 22 -34.02 -30.19 3.12
C ALA A 22 -34.56 -30.08 1.68
N THR A 23 -34.04 -29.16 0.86
CA THR A 23 -34.51 -28.91 -0.52
C THR A 23 -33.51 -29.37 -1.59
N GLY A 24 -32.33 -29.86 -1.19
CA GLY A 24 -31.23 -30.21 -2.10
C GLY A 24 -30.46 -29.00 -2.65
N ASN A 25 -30.82 -27.79 -2.26
CA ASN A 25 -30.18 -26.54 -2.69
C ASN A 25 -29.31 -25.99 -1.56
N LYS A 26 -28.00 -25.87 -1.77
CA LYS A 26 -27.08 -25.38 -0.75
C LYS A 26 -27.15 -23.86 -0.60
N VAL A 27 -27.27 -23.40 0.63
CA VAL A 27 -26.93 -22.03 1.03
C VAL A 27 -25.50 -21.74 0.63
N THR A 28 -25.23 -20.52 0.19
CA THR A 28 -23.88 -20.10 -0.18
C THR A 28 -23.04 -20.02 1.07
N GLU A 29 -22.44 -21.15 1.48
CA GLU A 29 -21.38 -21.16 2.46
C GLU A 29 -20.11 -20.56 1.84
N ASP A 30 -19.35 -19.85 2.67
CA ASP A 30 -18.06 -19.35 2.25
C ASP A 30 -17.15 -20.50 1.82
N SER A 31 -16.71 -20.48 0.57
CA SER A 31 -15.76 -21.47 0.10
C SER A 31 -14.44 -21.36 0.88
N PRO A 32 -13.74 -22.47 1.14
CA PRO A 32 -12.40 -22.43 1.76
C PRO A 32 -11.42 -21.53 0.99
N SER A 33 -11.59 -21.46 -0.33
CA SER A 33 -10.84 -20.58 -1.22
C SER A 33 -11.10 -19.10 -0.92
N TYR A 34 -12.37 -18.71 -0.76
CA TYR A 34 -12.75 -17.35 -0.40
C TYR A 34 -12.24 -16.97 0.98
N LEU A 35 -12.39 -17.83 2.00
CA LEU A 35 -11.90 -17.53 3.36
C LEU A 35 -10.39 -17.27 3.36
N LYS A 36 -9.62 -18.12 2.66
CA LYS A 36 -8.17 -17.95 2.49
C LYS A 36 -7.84 -16.64 1.77
N ASN A 37 -8.50 -16.36 0.65
CA ASN A 37 -8.23 -15.16 -0.14
C ASN A 37 -8.68 -13.88 0.57
N SER A 38 -9.78 -13.91 1.33
CA SER A 38 -10.23 -12.78 2.16
C SER A 38 -9.21 -12.44 3.22
N LYS A 39 -8.65 -13.44 3.91
CA LYS A 39 -7.58 -13.21 4.90
C LYS A 39 -6.32 -12.65 4.25
N ASN A 40 -5.86 -13.27 3.17
CA ASN A 40 -4.68 -12.78 2.43
C ASN A 40 -4.87 -11.36 1.91
N PHE A 41 -6.09 -11.02 1.48
CA PHE A 41 -6.43 -9.69 1.01
C PHE A 41 -6.41 -8.66 2.14
N GLU A 42 -6.92 -8.99 3.33
CA GLU A 42 -6.87 -8.10 4.51
C GLU A 42 -5.41 -7.76 4.89
N ASP A 43 -4.55 -8.78 4.93
CA ASP A 43 -3.12 -8.60 5.18
C ASP A 43 -2.48 -7.72 4.09
N LEU A 44 -2.79 -7.99 2.81
CA LEU A 44 -2.27 -7.21 1.69
C LEU A 44 -2.75 -5.75 1.72
N PHE A 45 -4.01 -5.53 2.05
CA PHE A 45 -4.61 -4.20 2.13
C PHE A 45 -3.93 -3.37 3.21
N TYR A 46 -3.71 -3.96 4.39
CA TYR A 46 -2.98 -3.33 5.47
C TYR A 46 -1.54 -3.00 5.08
N GLN A 47 -0.78 -4.00 4.59
CA GLN A 47 0.62 -3.82 4.21
C GLN A 47 0.81 -2.75 3.13
N THR A 48 -0.06 -2.72 2.12
CA THR A 48 0.02 -1.75 1.03
C THR A 48 -0.23 -0.33 1.53
N ASN A 49 -1.23 -0.13 2.41
CA ASN A 49 -1.52 1.17 2.99
C ASN A 49 -0.44 1.62 3.98
N GLU A 50 0.09 0.70 4.78
CA GLU A 50 1.17 0.98 5.71
C GLU A 50 2.43 1.43 4.96
N LEU A 51 2.86 0.67 3.94
CA LEU A 51 4.00 1.02 3.10
C LEU A 51 3.81 2.40 2.47
N TYR A 52 2.66 2.63 1.81
CA TYR A 52 2.35 3.91 1.19
C TYR A 52 2.39 5.08 2.20
N THR A 53 1.81 4.92 3.38
CA THR A 53 1.77 5.96 4.42
C THR A 53 3.15 6.25 4.97
N ARG A 54 3.95 5.22 5.24
CA ARG A 54 5.34 5.35 5.70
C ARG A 54 6.20 6.08 4.67
N LEU A 55 6.01 5.79 3.38
CA LEU A 55 6.73 6.46 2.30
C LEU A 55 6.38 7.93 2.19
N LEU A 56 5.10 8.28 2.22
CA LEU A 56 4.68 9.68 2.23
C LEU A 56 5.30 10.45 3.40
N LYS A 57 5.34 9.82 4.59
CA LYS A 57 6.00 10.42 5.75
C LYS A 57 7.51 10.57 5.53
N PHE A 58 8.19 9.53 5.05
CA PHE A 58 9.61 9.54 4.75
C PHE A 58 9.99 10.68 3.79
N TYR A 59 9.27 10.83 2.68
CA TYR A 59 9.48 11.94 1.74
C TYR A 59 9.26 13.30 2.39
N LYS A 60 8.19 13.45 3.18
CA LYS A 60 7.92 14.71 3.90
C LYS A 60 9.04 15.05 4.87
N ASP A 61 9.59 14.06 5.57
CA ASP A 61 10.65 14.28 6.54
C ASP A 61 11.98 14.58 5.85
N ILE A 62 12.29 13.95 4.71
CA ILE A 62 13.43 14.32 3.86
C ILE A 62 13.33 15.78 3.42
N HIS A 63 12.19 16.23 2.89
CA HIS A 63 12.03 17.64 2.49
C HIS A 63 12.25 18.63 3.64
N LYS A 64 11.91 18.27 4.88
CA LYS A 64 12.22 19.13 6.03
C LYS A 64 13.71 19.17 6.32
N VAL A 65 14.40 18.04 6.22
CA VAL A 65 15.86 17.97 6.39
C VAL A 65 16.54 18.80 5.31
N LEU A 66 16.11 18.66 4.04
CA LEU A 66 16.58 19.45 2.91
C LEU A 66 16.42 20.97 3.16
N ALA A 67 15.23 21.39 3.60
CA ALA A 67 14.95 22.78 3.90
C ALA A 67 15.74 23.32 5.11
N ALA A 68 16.01 22.48 6.12
CA ALA A 68 16.81 22.85 7.27
C ALA A 68 18.30 22.99 6.90
N ASP A 69 18.82 22.06 6.10
CA ASP A 69 20.20 22.09 5.63
C ASP A 69 20.46 23.32 4.76
N GLY A 70 19.56 23.61 3.81
CA GLY A 70 19.61 24.83 3.00
C GLY A 70 19.68 26.12 3.84
N LYS A 71 18.97 26.17 4.97
CA LYS A 71 19.04 27.30 5.91
C LYS A 71 20.36 27.35 6.68
N CYS A 72 20.88 26.22 7.11
CA CYS A 72 22.18 26.16 7.79
C CYS A 72 23.29 26.66 6.88
N ILE A 73 23.26 26.26 5.61
CA ILE A 73 24.16 26.71 4.57
C ILE A 73 24.05 28.23 4.37
N GLU A 74 22.84 28.76 4.20
CA GLU A 74 22.61 30.20 4.03
C GLU A 74 23.12 31.02 5.23
N LEU A 75 23.00 30.48 6.45
CA LEU A 75 23.53 31.11 7.66
C LEU A 75 25.05 31.05 7.71
N LEU A 76 25.67 29.94 7.32
CA LEU A 76 27.13 29.82 7.23
C LEU A 76 27.70 30.80 6.21
N ALA A 77 27.05 30.95 5.05
CA ALA A 77 27.39 31.91 3.99
C ALA A 77 27.35 33.37 4.45
N LYS A 78 26.44 33.71 5.37
CA LYS A 78 26.32 35.06 5.95
C LYS A 78 27.36 35.36 7.02
N CYS A 79 27.86 34.32 7.69
CA CYS A 79 28.87 34.41 8.74
C CYS A 79 30.31 34.31 8.20
N SER A 80 30.46 33.91 6.94
CA SER A 80 31.75 33.76 6.25
C SER A 80 32.30 35.14 5.86
N ASN A 81 33.60 35.32 6.05
CA ASN A 81 34.29 36.58 5.79
C ASN A 81 34.92 36.46 4.39
N PRO A 82 34.57 37.32 3.42
CA PRO A 82 34.88 37.10 2.00
C PRO A 82 36.39 37.02 1.67
N GLU A 83 37.27 37.38 2.61
CA GLU A 83 38.72 37.39 2.43
C GLU A 83 39.44 36.07 2.80
N ASN A 84 38.77 35.07 3.40
CA ASN A 84 39.43 33.81 3.86
C ASN A 84 38.71 32.50 3.46
N ASP A 85 37.76 32.53 2.53
CA ASP A 85 36.64 31.56 2.51
C ASP A 85 36.58 30.53 1.35
N GLU A 86 37.72 29.97 0.93
CA GLU A 86 37.69 28.82 -0.01
C GLU A 86 36.99 27.59 0.58
N ASN A 87 36.95 27.43 1.91
CA ASN A 87 36.38 26.25 2.57
C ASN A 87 34.84 26.30 2.71
N VAL A 88 34.22 27.48 2.87
CA VAL A 88 32.75 27.59 2.96
C VAL A 88 32.10 27.38 1.59
N GLY A 89 32.70 27.89 0.51
CA GLY A 89 32.23 27.64 -0.86
C GLY A 89 32.25 26.15 -1.27
N VAL A 90 33.23 25.37 -0.78
CA VAL A 90 33.33 23.92 -1.01
C VAL A 90 32.28 23.14 -0.21
N PHE A 91 31.96 23.58 1.02
CA PHE A 91 30.91 23.00 1.86
C PHE A 91 29.52 23.30 1.30
N GLU A 92 29.28 24.53 0.82
CA GLU A 92 28.09 24.95 0.08
C GLU A 92 27.87 24.13 -1.18
N ALA A 93 28.88 24.01 -2.04
CA ALA A 93 28.77 23.28 -3.30
C ALA A 93 28.51 21.78 -3.07
N SER A 94 29.08 21.20 -2.01
CA SER A 94 28.97 19.76 -1.77
C SER A 94 27.70 19.36 -1.02
N SER A 95 27.20 20.17 -0.08
CA SER A 95 25.91 19.94 0.58
C SER A 95 24.73 20.14 -0.37
N VAL A 96 24.75 21.20 -1.19
CA VAL A 96 23.77 21.42 -2.25
C VAL A 96 23.85 20.31 -3.31
N SER A 97 25.04 19.83 -3.68
CA SER A 97 25.19 18.69 -4.60
C SER A 97 24.66 17.38 -4.01
N LEU A 98 24.90 17.09 -2.73
CA LEU A 98 24.44 15.86 -2.06
C LEU A 98 22.93 15.72 -2.01
N LEU A 99 22.31 16.83 -1.66
CA LEU A 99 20.89 16.91 -1.42
C LEU A 99 20.11 17.07 -2.73
N SER A 100 20.67 17.77 -3.72
CA SER A 100 20.11 17.81 -5.08
C SER A 100 20.21 16.46 -5.78
N THR A 101 21.25 15.64 -5.56
CA THR A 101 21.29 14.25 -6.07
C THR A 101 20.20 13.38 -5.40
N PHE A 102 19.99 13.53 -4.08
CA PHE A 102 18.88 12.85 -3.40
C PHE A 102 17.51 13.29 -3.95
N GLU A 103 17.34 14.59 -4.26
CA GLU A 103 16.11 15.14 -4.86
C GLU A 103 15.92 14.75 -6.33
N ILE A 104 16.99 14.72 -7.15
CA ILE A 104 16.90 14.40 -8.57
C ILE A 104 16.67 12.91 -8.80
N ASP A 105 17.25 12.04 -7.96
CA ASP A 105 17.11 10.59 -8.10
C ASP A 105 15.86 10.02 -7.41
N ASN A 106 15.38 10.64 -6.32
CA ASN A 106 14.18 10.15 -5.61
C ASN A 106 12.91 10.99 -5.82
N LEU A 107 13.03 12.28 -6.16
CA LEU A 107 11.97 13.28 -6.09
C LEU A 107 11.66 14.00 -7.41
N LYS A 108 12.25 13.59 -8.54
CA LYS A 108 11.50 13.72 -9.82
C LYS A 108 10.11 13.20 -9.54
N SER A 109 9.10 14.01 -9.89
CA SER A 109 7.73 13.95 -9.36
C SER A 109 7.27 12.55 -8.97
N VAL A 110 6.42 12.41 -7.95
CA VAL A 110 5.75 11.14 -7.61
C VAL A 110 5.23 10.36 -8.84
N ASP A 111 4.95 11.06 -9.95
CA ASP A 111 4.57 10.51 -11.26
C ASP A 111 5.73 10.02 -12.17
N GLU A 112 6.96 10.51 -11.99
CA GLU A 112 8.17 10.12 -12.74
C GLU A 112 8.99 9.01 -12.06
N ASN A 113 8.90 8.87 -10.73
CA ASN A 113 9.54 7.75 -10.02
C ASN A 113 8.74 6.45 -10.24
N LYS A 114 9.13 5.68 -11.27
CA LYS A 114 8.41 4.49 -11.75
C LYS A 114 8.01 3.50 -10.64
N PRO A 115 8.90 3.08 -9.70
CA PRO A 115 8.52 2.26 -8.55
C PRO A 115 7.39 2.83 -7.69
N PHE A 116 7.41 4.15 -7.42
CA PHE A 116 6.39 4.79 -6.59
C PHE A 116 5.06 4.93 -7.34
N ARG A 117 5.09 5.31 -8.62
CA ARG A 117 3.91 5.31 -9.50
C ARG A 117 3.26 3.92 -9.55
N ASP A 118 4.07 2.88 -9.69
CA ASP A 118 3.58 1.49 -9.70
C ASP A 118 2.92 1.11 -8.36
N LEU A 119 3.46 1.57 -7.22
CA LEU A 119 2.83 1.40 -5.91
C LEU A 119 1.49 2.14 -5.80
N VAL A 120 1.38 3.37 -6.31
CA VAL A 120 0.13 4.15 -6.31
C VAL A 120 -0.94 3.42 -7.13
N LEU A 121 -0.60 2.97 -8.35
CA LEU A 121 -1.51 2.22 -9.21
C LEU A 121 -1.89 0.88 -8.58
N TYR A 122 -0.95 0.21 -7.94
CA TYR A 122 -1.20 -1.03 -7.21
C TYR A 122 -2.16 -0.81 -6.04
N ARG A 123 -1.94 0.23 -5.24
CA ARG A 123 -2.82 0.61 -4.13
C ARG A 123 -4.24 0.91 -4.60
N ARG A 124 -4.42 1.57 -5.75
CA ARG A 124 -5.75 1.77 -6.34
C ARG A 124 -6.44 0.43 -6.65
N LYS A 125 -5.73 -0.51 -7.27
CA LYS A 125 -6.27 -1.85 -7.54
C LYS A 125 -6.61 -2.63 -6.27
N VAL A 126 -5.79 -2.52 -5.21
CA VAL A 126 -6.09 -3.08 -3.89
C VAL A 126 -7.38 -2.47 -3.33
N HIS A 127 -7.59 -1.16 -3.48
CA HIS A 127 -8.82 -0.49 -3.03
C HIS A 127 -10.06 -0.86 -3.86
N ASP A 128 -9.91 -1.08 -5.17
CA ASP A 128 -11.00 -1.58 -6.01
C ASP A 128 -11.37 -3.03 -5.66
N CYS A 129 -10.40 -3.84 -5.24
CA CYS A 129 -10.67 -5.19 -4.75
C CYS A 129 -11.46 -5.20 -3.42
N GLU A 130 -11.32 -4.18 -2.56
CA GLU A 130 -12.18 -4.03 -1.37
C GLU A 130 -13.63 -3.76 -1.77
N LYS A 131 -13.86 -2.97 -2.83
CA LYS A 131 -15.21 -2.78 -3.39
C LYS A 131 -15.79 -4.10 -3.91
N LEU A 132 -14.98 -4.94 -4.56
CA LEU A 132 -15.42 -6.28 -4.99
C LEU A 132 -15.77 -7.19 -3.80
N LYS A 133 -15.00 -7.14 -2.70
CA LYS A 133 -15.31 -7.87 -1.47
C LYS A 133 -16.65 -7.44 -0.88
N GLN A 134 -16.94 -6.14 -0.89
CA GLN A 134 -18.23 -5.62 -0.46
C GLN A 134 -19.36 -6.06 -1.40
N ALA A 135 -19.19 -5.91 -2.71
CA ALA A 135 -20.18 -6.33 -3.71
C ALA A 135 -20.50 -7.84 -3.61
N ARG A 136 -19.49 -8.67 -3.35
CA ARG A 136 -19.68 -10.11 -3.11
C ARG A 136 -20.56 -10.35 -1.89
N ARG A 137 -20.30 -9.67 -0.76
CA ARG A 137 -21.13 -9.79 0.46
C ARG A 137 -22.58 -9.35 0.21
N GLU A 138 -22.78 -8.29 -0.57
CA GLU A 138 -24.13 -7.84 -0.94
C GLU A 138 -24.84 -8.88 -1.82
N ALA A 139 -24.14 -9.45 -2.80
CA ALA A 139 -24.67 -10.51 -3.65
C ALA A 139 -24.99 -11.80 -2.88
N GLU A 140 -24.18 -12.16 -1.89
CA GLU A 140 -24.42 -13.29 -0.98
C GLU A 140 -25.72 -13.08 -0.17
N LEU A 141 -25.91 -11.88 0.39
CA LEU A 141 -27.12 -11.54 1.13
C LEU A 141 -28.37 -11.58 0.24
N LEU A 142 -28.26 -11.11 -1.01
CA LEU A 142 -29.35 -11.19 -1.99
C LEU A 142 -29.67 -12.63 -2.36
N CYS A 143 -28.65 -13.46 -2.59
CA CYS A 143 -28.81 -14.88 -2.90
C CYS A 143 -29.50 -15.63 -1.75
N ASN A 144 -29.03 -15.43 -0.52
CA ASN A 144 -29.65 -16.02 0.68
C ASN A 144 -31.07 -15.52 0.91
N ARG A 145 -31.36 -14.25 0.62
CA ARG A 145 -32.71 -13.69 0.73
C ARG A 145 -33.66 -14.28 -0.32
N ALA A 146 -33.22 -14.36 -1.58
CA ALA A 146 -33.99 -14.96 -2.66
C ALA A 146 -34.29 -16.43 -2.34
N TYR A 147 -33.32 -17.15 -1.79
CA TYR A 147 -33.50 -18.53 -1.31
C TYR A 147 -34.57 -18.65 -0.22
N LEU A 148 -34.53 -17.78 0.80
CA LEU A 148 -35.53 -17.81 1.87
C LEU A 148 -36.95 -17.44 1.39
N ASN A 149 -37.04 -16.64 0.33
CA ASN A 149 -38.31 -16.22 -0.27
C ASN A 149 -38.86 -17.24 -1.27
N SER A 150 -38.01 -18.11 -1.83
CA SER A 150 -38.43 -19.20 -2.71
C SER A 150 -39.14 -20.27 -1.89
N ASN A 151 -40.42 -20.03 -1.58
CA ASN A 151 -41.31 -21.06 -1.08
C ASN A 151 -41.65 -21.99 -2.25
N THR A 152 -41.56 -23.30 -2.00
CA THR A 152 -41.89 -24.41 -2.92
C THR A 152 -40.73 -24.79 -3.85
N GLY A 153 -40.48 -26.10 -3.97
CA GLY A 153 -39.42 -26.71 -4.79
C GLY A 153 -39.59 -26.53 -6.31
N ALA A 154 -40.04 -25.37 -6.76
CA ALA A 154 -40.05 -24.92 -8.14
C ALA A 154 -38.84 -24.02 -8.41
N PHE A 155 -38.43 -23.94 -9.68
CA PHE A 155 -37.38 -23.03 -10.13
C PHE A 155 -37.77 -21.56 -9.85
N ASP A 156 -36.97 -20.87 -9.04
CA ASP A 156 -37.14 -19.44 -8.76
C ASP A 156 -36.14 -18.62 -9.61
N PRO A 157 -36.63 -17.84 -10.59
CA PRO A 157 -35.78 -16.99 -11.43
C PRO A 157 -35.02 -15.90 -10.67
N GLU A 158 -35.56 -15.42 -9.55
CA GLU A 158 -34.89 -14.41 -8.72
C GLU A 158 -33.72 -15.03 -7.96
N PHE A 159 -33.89 -16.24 -7.44
CA PHE A 159 -32.80 -17.00 -6.83
C PHE A 159 -31.70 -17.31 -7.84
N SER A 160 -32.06 -17.81 -9.03
CA SER A 160 -31.08 -18.11 -10.09
C SER A 160 -30.28 -16.86 -10.50
N LYS A 161 -30.93 -15.71 -10.63
CA LYS A 161 -30.26 -14.44 -10.96
C LYS A 161 -29.31 -13.98 -9.83
N ALA A 162 -29.75 -14.09 -8.58
CA ALA A 162 -28.94 -13.72 -7.42
C ALA A 162 -27.73 -14.64 -7.25
N GLN A 163 -27.89 -15.94 -7.52
CA GLN A 163 -26.81 -16.93 -7.51
C GLN A 163 -25.75 -16.64 -8.58
N ILE A 164 -26.17 -16.31 -9.81
CA ILE A 164 -25.24 -15.96 -10.89
C ILE A 164 -24.40 -14.72 -10.52
N GLU A 165 -25.03 -13.70 -9.94
CA GLU A 165 -24.31 -12.49 -9.53
C GLU A 165 -23.35 -12.77 -8.36
N PHE A 166 -23.76 -13.59 -7.38
CA PHE A 166 -22.89 -14.06 -6.32
C PHE A 166 -21.65 -14.78 -6.87
N GLU A 167 -21.83 -15.76 -7.75
CA GLU A 167 -20.72 -16.51 -8.37
C GLU A 167 -19.82 -15.63 -9.24
N ARG A 168 -20.38 -14.60 -9.86
CA ARG A 168 -19.62 -13.60 -10.62
C ARG A 168 -18.75 -12.77 -9.70
N CYS A 169 -19.30 -12.23 -8.61
CA CYS A 169 -18.55 -11.45 -7.63
C CYS A 169 -17.49 -12.30 -6.91
N ASP A 170 -17.81 -13.54 -6.55
CA ASP A 170 -16.89 -14.46 -5.88
C ASP A 170 -15.68 -14.79 -6.76
N ARG A 171 -15.89 -15.12 -8.04
CA ARG A 171 -14.80 -15.33 -9.00
C ARG A 171 -13.97 -14.07 -9.21
N ALA A 172 -14.62 -12.93 -9.46
CA ALA A 172 -13.94 -11.67 -9.68
C ALA A 172 -13.05 -11.27 -8.49
N PHE A 173 -13.55 -11.44 -7.26
CA PHE A 173 -12.77 -11.20 -6.05
C PHE A 173 -11.56 -12.15 -5.96
N ASN A 174 -11.79 -13.46 -6.05
CA ASN A 174 -10.73 -14.46 -5.90
C ASN A 174 -9.62 -14.31 -6.94
N ASP A 175 -9.98 -14.04 -8.19
CA ASP A 175 -9.01 -13.83 -9.27
C ASP A 175 -8.23 -12.53 -9.09
N THR A 176 -8.90 -11.46 -8.65
CA THR A 176 -8.25 -10.18 -8.37
C THR A 176 -7.26 -10.31 -7.22
N VAL A 177 -7.65 -10.96 -6.11
CA VAL A 177 -6.74 -11.19 -4.98
C VAL A 177 -5.52 -12.00 -5.41
N ARG A 178 -5.70 -13.07 -6.18
CA ARG A 178 -4.59 -13.89 -6.68
C ARG A 178 -3.62 -13.05 -7.52
N ASN A 179 -4.15 -12.23 -8.44
CA ASN A 179 -3.35 -11.35 -9.30
C ASN A 179 -2.64 -10.23 -8.54
N LEU A 180 -3.21 -9.75 -7.44
CA LEU A 180 -2.56 -8.78 -6.58
C LEU A 180 -1.40 -9.44 -5.82
N LEU A 181 -1.65 -10.60 -5.19
CA LEU A 181 -0.64 -11.32 -4.42
C LEU A 181 0.59 -11.70 -5.25
N THR A 182 0.43 -12.11 -6.51
CA THR A 182 1.56 -12.43 -7.41
C THR A 182 2.44 -11.23 -7.72
N ARG A 183 1.89 -10.01 -7.66
CA ARG A 183 2.63 -8.77 -7.97
C ARG A 183 3.19 -8.08 -6.72
N ARG A 184 2.71 -8.44 -5.53
CA ARG A 184 3.08 -7.81 -4.25
C ARG A 184 4.59 -7.69 -4.08
N ASP A 185 5.30 -8.81 -4.16
CA ASP A 185 6.73 -8.84 -3.82
C ASP A 185 7.58 -8.07 -4.82
N SER A 186 7.22 -8.12 -6.10
CA SER A 186 7.89 -7.33 -7.14
C SER A 186 7.72 -5.83 -6.92
N ILE A 187 6.51 -5.37 -6.59
CA ILE A 187 6.22 -3.95 -6.39
C ILE A 187 6.86 -3.45 -5.09
N PHE A 188 6.71 -4.20 -4.00
CA PHE A 188 7.29 -3.82 -2.71
C PHE A 188 8.83 -3.84 -2.78
N GLY A 189 9.40 -4.87 -3.40
CA GLY A 189 10.84 -4.98 -3.62
C GLY A 189 11.37 -3.84 -4.48
N ALA A 190 10.71 -3.48 -5.58
CA ALA A 190 11.14 -2.37 -6.43
C ALA A 190 11.17 -1.04 -5.67
N VAL A 191 10.15 -0.76 -4.85
CA VAL A 191 10.09 0.46 -4.03
C VAL A 191 11.20 0.49 -2.98
N LEU A 192 11.36 -0.59 -2.22
CA LEU A 192 12.38 -0.67 -1.17
C LEU A 192 13.80 -0.59 -1.74
N ASN A 193 14.06 -1.27 -2.86
CA ASN A 193 15.35 -1.21 -3.55
C ASN A 193 15.64 0.18 -4.10
N SER A 194 14.64 0.88 -4.62
CA SER A 194 14.81 2.27 -5.09
C SER A 194 15.25 3.19 -3.94
N ILE A 195 14.62 3.06 -2.77
CA ILE A 195 14.95 3.86 -1.58
C ILE A 195 16.34 3.51 -1.08
N LEU A 196 16.67 2.21 -1.01
CA LEU A 196 17.96 1.74 -0.55
C LEU A 196 19.09 2.24 -1.45
N TYR A 197 18.92 2.10 -2.77
CA TYR A 197 19.90 2.55 -3.75
C TYR A 197 20.19 4.04 -3.60
N ALA A 198 19.15 4.87 -3.57
CA ALA A 198 19.35 6.31 -3.49
C ALA A 198 19.91 6.76 -2.12
N SER A 199 19.55 6.06 -1.04
CA SER A 199 20.15 6.31 0.29
C SER A 199 21.64 5.96 0.30
N GLN A 200 22.04 4.87 -0.35
CA GLN A 200 23.44 4.44 -0.45
C GLN A 200 24.26 5.40 -1.32
N THR A 201 23.74 5.84 -2.46
CA THR A 201 24.39 6.83 -3.33
C THR A 201 24.66 8.12 -2.56
N SER A 202 23.65 8.63 -1.86
CA SER A 202 23.76 9.87 -1.11
C SER A 202 24.74 9.77 0.06
N LEU A 203 24.77 8.63 0.77
CA LEU A 203 25.76 8.38 1.81
C LEU A 203 27.19 8.31 1.25
N LYS A 204 27.36 7.67 0.09
CA LYS A 204 28.65 7.56 -0.59
C LYS A 204 29.17 8.94 -0.99
N ASP A 205 28.31 9.76 -1.58
CA ASP A 205 28.67 11.13 -1.95
C ASP A 205 29.02 11.94 -0.69
N ALA A 206 28.31 11.73 0.44
CA ALA A 206 28.55 12.47 1.67
C ALA A 206 29.95 12.16 2.22
N ASN A 207 30.35 10.89 2.18
CA ASN A 207 31.69 10.46 2.57
C ASN A 207 32.78 11.04 1.65
N VAL A 208 32.51 11.20 0.35
CA VAL A 208 33.42 11.88 -0.58
C VAL A 208 33.56 13.36 -0.24
N CYS A 209 32.48 14.03 0.13
CA CYS A 209 32.53 15.42 0.58
C CYS A 209 33.35 15.57 1.87
N VAL A 210 33.05 14.77 2.90
CA VAL A 210 33.74 14.84 4.19
C VAL A 210 35.23 14.53 4.05
N SER A 211 35.61 13.57 3.22
CA SER A 211 37.04 13.25 3.00
C SER A 211 37.83 14.34 2.26
N LYS A 212 37.14 15.26 1.56
CA LYS A 212 37.78 16.44 0.94
C LYS A 212 37.98 17.58 1.93
N LEU A 213 37.26 17.61 3.05
CA LEU A 213 37.50 18.53 4.17
C LEU A 213 38.71 18.03 4.96
N LYS A 214 39.92 18.26 4.43
CA LYS A 214 41.12 18.19 5.27
C LYS A 214 41.06 19.35 6.25
N VAL A 215 40.74 19.06 7.50
CA VAL A 215 41.05 19.96 8.61
C VAL A 215 42.57 19.98 8.67
N GLU A 216 43.19 21.06 8.20
CA GLU A 216 44.56 21.33 8.58
C GLU A 216 44.58 21.47 10.10
N ASP A 217 45.27 20.56 10.77
CA ASP A 217 45.54 20.63 12.20
C ASP A 217 46.23 21.97 12.49
N THR A 218 45.46 22.98 12.87
CA THR A 218 46.01 24.20 13.47
C THR A 218 46.63 23.76 14.78
N LYS A 219 47.95 23.58 14.77
CA LYS A 219 48.74 23.34 15.99
C LYS A 219 48.48 24.46 17.01
N PRO A 220 48.44 24.10 18.31
CA PRO A 220 48.23 25.05 19.40
C PRO A 220 49.34 26.11 19.48
#